data_AF-A0A954TFC9-F1
#
_entry.id   AF-A0A954TFC9-F1
#
_cell.length_a   1.000
_cell.length_b   1.000
_cell.length_c   1.000
_cell.angle_alpha   90.00
_cell.angle_beta   90.00
_cell.angle_gamma   90.00
#
_symmetry.space_group_name_H-M   'P 1'
#
loop_
_entity.id
_entity.type
_entity.pdbx_description
1 polymer ?
#
loop_
_entity_poly.entity_id
_entity_poly.type
_entity_poly.pdbx_seq_one_letter_code
_entity_poly.pdbx_strand_id
1 'polypeptide(L)'
;MHVDDELCLCFHVTWRKVINYARIHRVKVPSQLADCQSAGTGCGWCRAAMRRLVDRMQESAPNAEDIEQWLKQCYPRAENYADGRRQHIAEGKGQPPPLPPAER
;
A
#
# COMPACT_ATOMS: atom_id res chain seq x y z
N MET A 1 -0.85 -6.33 -10.65
CA MET A 1 -0.50 -4.93 -10.29
C MET A 1 0.91 -4.59 -10.75
N HIS A 2 1.26 -3.31 -10.90
CA HIS A 2 2.60 -2.80 -11.19
C HIS A 2 3.18 -2.02 -10.01
N VAL A 3 4.50 -1.79 -10.00
CA VAL A 3 5.17 -0.99 -8.96
C VAL A 3 4.73 0.48 -8.97
N ASP A 4 4.25 1.00 -10.09
CA ASP A 4 3.79 2.39 -10.21
C ASP A 4 2.32 2.57 -9.83
N ASP A 5 1.59 1.46 -9.61
CA ASP A 5 0.22 1.52 -9.12
C ASP A 5 0.18 1.96 -7.65
N GLU A 6 -0.93 2.59 -7.26
CA GLU A 6 -1.17 3.03 -5.89
C GLU A 6 -1.43 1.85 -4.95
N LEU A 7 -0.56 1.70 -3.95
CA LEU A 7 -0.82 0.84 -2.80
C LEU A 7 -1.83 1.51 -1.86
N CYS A 8 -1.60 2.78 -1.52
CA CYS A 8 -2.48 3.52 -0.62
C CYS A 8 -3.34 4.52 -1.39
N LEU A 9 -4.58 4.12 -1.69
CA LEU A 9 -5.57 4.95 -2.40
C LEU A 9 -6.10 6.15 -1.58
N CYS A 10 -5.76 6.25 -0.28
CA CYS A 10 -6.16 7.39 0.54
C CYS A 10 -5.19 8.56 0.44
N PHE A 11 -3.89 8.24 0.32
CA PHE A 11 -2.81 9.22 0.33
C PHE A 11 -1.96 9.13 -0.94
N HIS A 12 -2.49 8.46 -1.97
CA HIS A 12 -1.88 8.32 -3.30
C HIS A 12 -0.42 7.86 -3.24
N VAL A 13 -0.15 6.81 -2.45
CA VAL A 13 1.20 6.26 -2.28
C VAL A 13 1.37 5.02 -3.14
N THR A 14 2.34 5.06 -4.06
CA THR A 14 2.64 3.93 -4.97
C THR A 14 3.41 2.81 -4.28
N TRP A 15 3.31 1.61 -4.83
CA TRP A 15 4.12 0.47 -4.40
C TRP A 15 5.61 0.80 -4.43
N ARG A 16 6.11 1.38 -5.53
CA ARG A 16 7.51 1.77 -5.73
C ARG A 16 8.03 2.61 -4.57
N LYS A 17 7.23 3.59 -4.14
CA LYS A 17 7.61 4.47 -3.03
C LYS A 17 7.70 3.73 -1.70
N VAL A 18 6.72 2.88 -1.39
CA VAL A 18 6.70 2.10 -0.15
C VAL A 18 7.82 1.08 -0.11
N ILE A 19 8.10 0.40 -1.22
CA ILE A 19 9.21 -0.55 -1.37
C ILE A 19 10.55 0.15 -1.15
N ASN A 20 10.77 1.29 -1.81
CA ASN A 20 12.00 2.06 -1.65
C ASN A 20 12.17 2.56 -0.21
N TYR A 21 11.10 3.08 0.39
CA TYR A 21 11.09 3.50 1.79
C TYR A 21 11.46 2.33 2.72
N ALA A 22 10.80 1.19 2.57
CA ALA A 22 11.05 0.01 3.38
C ALA A 22 12.51 -0.47 3.29
N ARG A 23 13.11 -0.39 2.09
CA ARG A 23 14.51 -0.76 1.85
C ARG A 23 15.49 0.21 2.50
N ILE A 24 15.29 1.51 2.30
CA ILE A 24 16.18 2.57 2.82
C ILE A 24 16.12 2.61 4.35
N HIS A 25 14.91 2.58 4.92
CA HIS A 25 14.69 2.68 6.36
C HIS A 25 14.73 1.32 7.08
N ARG A 26 15.01 0.23 6.36
CA ARG A 26 15.07 -1.16 6.88
C ARG A 26 13.86 -1.49 7.77
N VAL A 27 12.67 -1.18 7.28
CA VAL A 27 11.41 -1.36 8.00
C VAL A 27 11.29 -2.80 8.52
N LYS A 28 10.96 -2.94 9.81
CA LYS A 28 10.83 -4.22 10.51
C LYS A 28 9.39 -4.58 10.83
N VAL A 29 8.54 -3.58 11.00
CA VAL A 29 7.12 -3.80 11.30
C VAL A 29 6.24 -2.98 10.37
N PRO A 30 5.06 -3.48 9.96
CA PRO A 30 4.21 -2.79 8.99
C PRO A 30 3.74 -1.40 9.43
N SER A 31 3.63 -1.15 10.74
CA SER A 31 3.22 0.15 11.27
C SER A 31 4.21 1.28 10.96
N GLN A 32 5.50 0.99 10.78
CA GLN A 32 6.50 1.99 10.38
C GLN A 32 6.26 2.54 8.98
N LEU A 33 5.48 1.85 8.13
CA LEU A 33 5.12 2.37 6.81
C LEU A 33 4.15 3.56 6.90
N ALA A 34 3.55 3.83 8.05
CA ALA A 34 2.79 5.06 8.28
C ALA A 34 3.66 6.32 8.13
N ASP A 35 4.96 6.23 8.40
CA ASP A 35 5.89 7.35 8.22
C ASP A 35 6.18 7.62 6.72
N CYS A 36 5.79 6.70 5.84
CA CYS A 36 5.81 6.89 4.39
C CYS A 36 4.52 7.59 3.92
N GLN A 37 4.47 8.92 4.08
CA GLN A 37 3.32 9.76 3.70
C GLN A 37 1.98 9.28 4.27
N SER A 38 1.96 8.93 5.56
CA SER A 38 0.75 8.52 6.26
C SER A 38 0.12 7.22 5.71
N ALA A 39 0.83 6.42 4.90
CA ALA A 39 0.30 5.21 4.31
C ALA A 39 -0.28 4.25 5.38
N GLY A 40 -1.53 3.82 5.20
CA GLY A 40 -2.19 2.92 6.15
C GLY A 40 -2.88 3.59 7.34
N THR A 41 -2.81 4.90 7.49
CA THR A 41 -3.52 5.63 8.57
C THR A 41 -4.95 6.04 8.22
N GLY A 42 -5.34 5.98 6.94
CA GLY A 42 -6.69 6.25 6.44
C GLY A 42 -7.62 5.05 6.62
N CYS A 43 -8.27 4.59 5.54
CA CYS A 43 -9.26 3.51 5.63
C CYS A 43 -8.71 2.11 5.96
N GLY A 44 -7.39 1.93 6.10
CA GLY A 44 -6.79 0.66 6.49
C GLY A 44 -6.72 -0.44 5.41
N TRP A 45 -7.38 -0.28 4.26
CA TRP A 45 -7.38 -1.28 3.17
C TRP A 45 -5.98 -1.81 2.79
N CYS A 46 -5.01 -0.91 2.70
CA CYS A 46 -3.64 -1.24 2.30
C CYS A 46 -2.80 -1.92 3.40
N ARG A 47 -3.27 -2.01 4.65
CA ARG A 47 -2.49 -2.58 5.78
C ARG A 47 -2.11 -4.04 5.59
N ALA A 48 -3.03 -4.86 5.06
CA ALA A 48 -2.74 -6.27 4.76
C ALA A 48 -1.65 -6.41 3.69
N ALA A 49 -1.66 -5.53 2.69
CA ALA A 49 -0.68 -5.52 1.63
C ALA A 49 0.70 -5.05 2.12
N MET A 50 0.73 -4.02 2.96
CA MET A 50 1.94 -3.56 3.65
C MET A 50 2.56 -4.63 4.54
N ARG A 51 1.75 -5.42 5.25
CA ARG A 51 2.23 -6.55 6.05
C ARG A 51 2.96 -7.58 5.18
N ARG A 52 2.29 -8.06 4.11
CA ARG A 52 2.89 -9.02 3.18
C ARG A 52 4.18 -8.51 2.52
N LEU A 53 4.25 -7.21 2.23
CA LEU A 53 5.47 -6.58 1.73
C LEU A 53 6.62 -6.68 2.75
N VAL A 54 6.37 -6.28 4.00
CA VAL A 54 7.39 -6.33 5.05
C VAL A 54 7.85 -7.76 5.31
N ASP A 55 6.92 -8.71 5.39
CA ASP A 55 7.22 -10.13 5.59
C ASP A 55 8.13 -10.65 4.45
N ARG A 56 7.76 -10.37 3.19
CA ARG A 56 8.55 -10.76 2.01
C ARG A 56 9.97 -10.17 2.05
N MET A 57 10.11 -8.91 2.45
CA MET A 57 11.42 -8.24 2.54
C MET A 57 12.30 -8.79 3.66
N GLN A 58 11.73 -9.46 4.66
CA GLN A 58 12.48 -10.15 5.72
C GLN A 58 12.97 -11.53 5.27
N GLU A 59 12.16 -12.25 4.49
CA GLU A 59 12.51 -13.56 3.95
C GLU A 59 13.65 -13.48 2.92
N SER A 60 13.62 -12.46 2.06
CA SER A 60 14.66 -12.21 1.06
C SER A 60 14.66 -10.74 0.67
N ALA A 61 15.84 -10.15 0.45
CA ALA A 61 15.96 -8.80 -0.09
C ALA A 61 15.68 -8.85 -1.60
N PRO A 62 14.45 -8.58 -2.06
CA PRO A 62 14.09 -8.88 -3.45
C PRO A 62 14.60 -7.76 -4.34
N ASN A 63 15.06 -8.11 -5.55
CA ASN A 63 15.41 -7.11 -6.55
C ASN A 63 14.13 -6.49 -7.16
N ALA A 64 14.28 -5.50 -8.04
CA ALA A 64 13.13 -4.79 -8.61
C ALA A 64 12.23 -5.70 -9.46
N GLU A 65 12.79 -6.63 -10.24
CA GLU A 65 12.04 -7.57 -11.08
C GLU A 65 11.26 -8.60 -10.24
N ASP A 66 11.88 -9.14 -9.18
CA ASP A 66 11.25 -10.10 -8.27
C ASP A 66 10.02 -9.50 -7.58
N ILE A 67 10.06 -8.21 -7.27
CA ILE A 67 8.93 -7.49 -6.68
C ILE A 67 7.83 -7.27 -7.70
N GLU A 68 8.18 -6.86 -8.92
CA GLU A 68 7.18 -6.60 -9.94
C GLU A 68 6.44 -7.89 -10.36
N GLN A 69 7.16 -9.01 -10.46
CA GLN A 69 6.54 -10.31 -10.73
C GLN A 69 5.62 -10.73 -9.56
N TRP A 70 6.05 -10.54 -8.32
CA TRP A 70 5.23 -10.80 -7.14
C TRP A 70 3.95 -9.95 -7.11
N LEU A 71 4.03 -8.66 -7.47
CA LEU A 71 2.85 -7.78 -7.59
C LEU A 71 1.89 -8.23 -8.69
N LYS A 72 2.42 -8.76 -9.81
CA LYS A 72 1.61 -9.33 -10.90
C LYS A 72 0.89 -10.61 -10.47
N GLN A 73 1.53 -11.45 -9.65
CA GLN A 73 0.99 -12.73 -9.19
C GLN A 73 0.01 -12.59 -8.01
N CYS A 74 0.35 -11.77 -7.01
CA CYS A 74 -0.37 -11.74 -5.73
C CYS A 74 -1.44 -10.65 -5.64
N TYR A 75 -1.44 -9.66 -6.54
CA TYR A 75 -2.35 -8.53 -6.48
C TYR A 75 -3.12 -8.36 -7.78
N PRO A 76 -4.41 -8.00 -7.70
CA PRO A 76 -5.23 -7.78 -8.88
C PRO A 76 -4.75 -6.54 -9.66
N ARG A 77 -5.40 -6.24 -10.79
CA ARG A 77 -5.17 -4.97 -11.50
C ARG A 77 -5.60 -3.79 -10.61
N ALA A 78 -5.06 -2.59 -10.88
CA ALA A 78 -5.31 -1.38 -10.09
C ALA A 78 -6.81 -1.07 -9.93
N GLU A 79 -7.60 -1.22 -11.00
CA GLU A 79 -9.06 -1.04 -10.98
C GLU A 79 -9.72 -1.98 -9.96
N ASN A 80 -9.49 -3.28 -10.09
CA ASN A 80 -10.03 -4.29 -9.16
C ASN A 80 -9.56 -4.09 -7.70
N TYR A 81 -8.36 -3.53 -7.50
CA TYR A 81 -7.87 -3.18 -6.16
C TYR A 81 -8.64 -2.01 -5.55
N ALA A 82 -8.98 -1.00 -6.36
CA ALA A 82 -9.83 0.12 -5.96
C ALA A 82 -11.26 -0.34 -5.67
N ASP A 83 -11.78 -1.30 -6.43
CA ASP A 83 -13.09 -1.91 -6.20
C ASP A 83 -13.16 -2.63 -4.85
N GLY A 84 -12.12 -3.42 -4.53
CA GLY A 84 -12.00 -4.07 -3.22
C GLY A 84 -11.97 -3.07 -2.06
N ARG A 85 -11.32 -1.91 -2.23
CA ARG A 85 -11.37 -0.83 -1.22
C ARG A 85 -12.78 -0.28 -1.04
N ARG A 86 -13.54 -0.07 -2.13
CA ARG A 86 -14.92 0.44 -2.03
C ARG A 86 -15.78 -0.50 -1.22
N GLN A 87 -15.67 -1.81 -1.46
CA GLN A 87 -16.37 -2.83 -0.68
C GLN A 87 -15.92 -2.83 0.79
N HIS A 88 -14.61 -2.77 1.06
CA HIS A 88 -14.09 -2.71 2.43
C HIS A 88 -14.66 -1.53 3.24
N ILE A 89 -14.81 -0.36 2.61
CA ILE A 89 -15.41 0.82 3.23
C ILE A 89 -16.92 0.62 3.43
N ALA A 90 -17.63 0.09 2.42
CA ALA A 90 -19.07 -0.19 2.49
C ALA A 90 -19.42 -1.19 3.60
N GLU A 91 -18.53 -2.14 3.89
CA GLU A 91 -18.65 -3.10 4.99
C GLU A 91 -18.29 -2.49 6.37
N GLY A 92 -17.96 -1.21 6.44
CA GLY A 92 -17.66 -0.50 7.70
C GLY A 92 -16.29 -0.83 8.30
N LYS A 93 -15.38 -1.46 7.56
CA LYS A 93 -14.06 -1.92 8.06
C LYS A 93 -13.01 -0.80 8.15
N GLY A 94 -13.33 0.40 7.66
CA GLY A 94 -12.49 1.58 7.80
C GLY A 94 -13.09 2.81 7.14
N GLN A 95 -12.60 3.98 7.55
CA GLN A 95 -13.08 5.28 7.07
C GLN A 95 -11.97 5.99 6.28
N PRO A 96 -12.22 6.49 5.06
CA PRO A 96 -11.25 7.32 4.34
C PRO A 96 -11.00 8.63 5.10
N PRO A 97 -9.83 9.26 4.92
CA PRO A 97 -9.60 10.60 5.47
C PRO A 97 -10.63 11.59 4.90
N PRO A 98 -11.00 12.64 5.66
CA PRO A 98 -11.88 13.68 5.14
C PRO A 98 -11.27 14.30 3.88
N LEU A 99 -12.14 14.66 2.94
CA LEU A 99 -11.68 15.43 1.78
C LEU A 99 -11.07 16.74 2.26
N PRO A 100 -10.00 17.22 1.62
CA PRO A 100 -9.49 18.56 1.90
C PRO A 100 -10.63 19.57 1.68
N PRO A 101 -10.68 20.66 2.47
CA PRO A 101 -11.67 21.70 2.24
C PRO A 101 -11.54 22.22 0.82
N ALA A 102 -12.67 22.46 0.14
CA ALA A 102 -12.67 23.03 -1.19
C ALA A 102 -11.92 24.38 -1.15
N GLU A 103 -10.82 24.47 -1.90
CA GLU A 103 -10.08 25.72 -2.07
C GLU A 103 -11.05 26.76 -2.67
N ARG A 104 -11.20 27.90 -1.97
CA ARG A 104 -12.05 29.04 -2.39
C ARG A 104 -11.27 29.98 -3.29
#